data_AF-A0AAD9R286-F1
#
_entry.id   AF-A0AAD9R286-F1
#
_cell.length_a   1.000
_cell.length_b   1.000
_cell.length_c   1.000
_cell.angle_alpha   90.00
_cell.angle_beta   90.00
_cell.angle_gamma   90.00
#
_symmetry.space_group_name_H-M   'P 1'
#
loop_
_entity.id
_entity.type
_entity.pdbx_description
1 polymer ?
#
loop_
_entity_poly.entity_id
_entity_poly.type
_entity_poly.pdbx_seq_one_letter_code
_entity_poly.pdbx_strand_id
1 'polypeptide(L)'
;MKRSPDFQSLQLTEEPPEDDEDDPFTAKLMSFEQGGSDFVPVCVGRSTLQAMNNREVLVKKWPSPLKYQYYRSLLPDVSITLCSSCNRLFHTDDYELLVLQRNCCPFCRKPAEHL
;
A
#
# COMPACT_ATOMS: atom_id res chain seq x y z
N MET A 1 -3.54 0.46 24.57
CA MET A 1 -2.83 0.64 23.28
C MET A 1 -3.79 1.21 22.27
N LYS A 2 -3.67 2.50 21.93
CA LYS A 2 -4.54 3.18 20.96
C LYS A 2 -4.07 2.80 19.55
N ARG A 3 -4.91 2.13 18.76
CA ARG A 3 -4.66 1.91 17.32
C ARG A 3 -4.91 3.23 16.61
N SER A 4 -3.89 3.83 16.00
CA SER A 4 -4.13 4.81 14.94
C SER A 4 -4.78 4.10 13.74
N PRO A 5 -5.89 4.61 13.20
CA PRO A 5 -6.62 3.98 12.10
C PRO A 5 -6.19 4.49 10.71
N ASP A 6 -5.05 5.18 10.58
CA ASP A 6 -4.67 5.83 9.32
C ASP A 6 -3.98 4.85 8.36
N PHE A 7 -4.72 3.88 7.82
CA PHE A 7 -4.24 3.09 6.69
C PHE A 7 -5.32 2.94 5.62
N GLN A 8 -5.09 3.55 4.46
CA GLN A 8 -5.95 3.42 3.28
C GLN A 8 -5.61 2.15 2.51
N SER A 9 -6.61 1.37 2.10
CA SER A 9 -6.43 0.14 1.33
C SER A 9 -7.43 0.06 0.18
N LEU A 10 -7.01 -0.38 -1.00
CA LEU A 10 -7.89 -0.56 -2.15
C LEU A 10 -8.60 -1.92 -2.13
N GLN A 11 -9.85 -1.93 -2.59
CA GLN A 11 -10.62 -3.13 -2.89
C GLN A 11 -11.02 -3.16 -4.38
N LEU A 12 -11.10 -4.37 -4.93
CA LEU A 12 -11.48 -4.62 -6.31
C LEU A 12 -13.00 -4.71 -6.44
N THR A 13 -13.59 -3.83 -7.24
CA THR A 13 -15.01 -3.82 -7.61
C THR A 13 -15.19 -4.00 -9.13
N GLU A 14 -16.35 -4.48 -9.57
CA GLU A 14 -16.62 -4.78 -10.98
C GLU A 14 -17.23 -3.59 -11.76
N GLU A 15 -17.60 -2.52 -11.06
CA GLU A 15 -18.21 -1.34 -11.69
C GLU A 15 -17.14 -0.34 -12.17
N PRO A 16 -17.28 0.23 -13.39
CA PRO A 16 -16.35 1.22 -13.90
C PRO A 16 -16.52 2.56 -13.17
N PRO A 17 -15.44 3.25 -12.76
CA PRO A 17 -15.53 4.61 -12.25
C PRO A 17 -15.94 5.58 -13.36
N GLU A 18 -16.73 6.59 -13.00
CA GLU A 18 -17.14 7.70 -13.87
C GLU A 18 -15.93 8.60 -14.16
N ASP A 19 -15.87 9.21 -15.36
CA ASP A 19 -14.77 10.04 -15.84
C ASP A 19 -14.55 11.27 -14.94
N ASP A 20 -13.62 11.17 -13.99
CA ASP A 20 -13.00 12.29 -13.30
C ASP A 20 -11.62 12.56 -13.92
N GLU A 21 -11.28 13.83 -14.19
CA GLU A 21 -9.94 14.26 -14.65
C GLU A 21 -8.83 13.88 -13.65
N ASP A 22 -9.19 13.63 -12.40
CA ASP A 22 -8.34 13.08 -11.35
C ASP A 22 -8.58 11.58 -11.15
N ASP A 23 -7.52 10.79 -10.97
CA ASP A 23 -7.71 9.36 -10.71
C ASP A 23 -8.54 9.14 -9.43
N PRO A 24 -9.38 8.09 -9.35
CA PRO A 24 -10.30 7.89 -8.21
C PRO A 24 -9.63 7.82 -6.84
N PHE A 25 -8.32 7.56 -6.79
CA PHE A 25 -7.54 7.60 -5.55
C PHE A 25 -7.22 9.04 -5.16
N THR A 26 -6.78 9.86 -6.10
CA THR A 26 -6.48 11.29 -5.92
C THR A 26 -7.74 12.07 -5.54
N ALA A 27 -8.85 11.86 -6.26
CA ALA A 27 -10.14 12.49 -5.96
C ALA A 27 -10.60 12.18 -4.51
N LYS A 28 -10.39 10.94 -4.05
CA LYS A 28 -10.82 10.51 -2.72
C LYS A 28 -9.84 10.92 -1.60
N LEU A 29 -8.56 11.04 -1.90
CA LEU A 29 -7.58 11.62 -0.99
C LEU A 29 -7.91 13.09 -0.70
N MET A 30 -8.23 13.88 -1.74
CA MET A 30 -8.65 15.27 -1.59
C MET A 30 -9.93 15.42 -0.74
N SER A 31 -10.85 14.45 -0.81
CA SER A 31 -12.04 14.40 0.04
C SER A 31 -11.71 14.12 1.52
N PHE A 32 -10.70 13.29 1.79
CA PHE A 32 -10.24 13.01 3.16
C PHE A 32 -9.47 14.20 3.77
N GLU A 33 -8.60 14.85 3.00
CA GLU A 33 -7.84 16.04 3.44
C GLU A 33 -8.75 17.23 3.79
N GLN A 34 -9.97 17.28 3.24
CA GLN A 34 -10.99 18.29 3.54
C GLN A 34 -11.80 18.01 4.83
N GLY A 35 -11.41 17.04 5.64
CA GLY A 35 -11.97 16.84 6.99
C GLY A 35 -13.17 15.89 7.06
N GLY A 36 -13.31 14.97 6.11
CA GLY A 36 -14.23 13.84 6.26
C GLY A 36 -13.78 12.93 7.41
N SER A 37 -14.61 12.78 8.44
CA SER A 37 -14.28 11.99 9.64
C SER A 37 -14.32 10.47 9.44
N ASP A 38 -14.94 10.01 8.34
CA ASP A 38 -15.21 8.59 8.11
C ASP A 38 -14.23 8.02 7.09
N PHE A 39 -13.45 7.05 7.53
CA PHE A 39 -12.56 6.28 6.65
C PHE A 39 -13.40 5.45 5.66
N VAL A 40 -13.36 5.81 4.38
CA VAL A 40 -13.96 5.03 3.30
C VAL A 40 -12.85 4.53 2.38
N PRO A 41 -12.63 3.20 2.26
CA PRO A 41 -11.63 2.67 1.35
C PRO A 41 -11.94 3.11 -0.09
N VAL A 42 -10.89 3.44 -0.83
CA VAL A 42 -11.00 3.68 -2.27
C VAL A 42 -11.25 2.31 -2.92
N CYS A 43 -12.32 2.18 -3.69
CA CYS A 43 -12.60 0.98 -4.47
C CYS A 43 -12.24 1.28 -5.92
N VAL A 44 -11.41 0.44 -6.52
CA VAL A 44 -11.01 0.58 -7.92
C VAL A 44 -11.23 -0.73 -8.66
N GLY A 45 -11.64 -0.64 -9.92
CA GLY A 45 -11.80 -1.81 -10.77
C GLY A 45 -10.47 -2.42 -11.23
N ARG A 46 -10.53 -3.61 -11.85
CA ARG A 46 -9.36 -4.29 -12.45
C ARG A 46 -8.65 -3.39 -13.45
N SER A 47 -9.40 -2.76 -14.34
CA SER A 47 -8.89 -1.90 -15.40
C SER A 47 -8.18 -0.67 -14.82
N THR A 48 -8.80 -0.01 -13.84
CA THR A 48 -8.20 1.14 -13.14
C THR A 48 -6.89 0.75 -12.47
N LEU A 49 -6.87 -0.34 -11.70
CA LEU A 49 -5.66 -0.81 -11.03
C LEU A 49 -4.54 -1.17 -12.02
N GLN A 50 -4.87 -1.70 -13.20
CA GLN A 50 -3.91 -2.00 -14.26
C GLN A 50 -3.38 -0.74 -14.95
N ALA A 51 -4.17 0.33 -15.02
CA ALA A 51 -3.76 1.61 -15.59
C ALA A 51 -2.90 2.44 -14.63
N MET A 52 -2.94 2.16 -13.33
CA MET A 52 -2.09 2.83 -12.34
C MET A 52 -0.61 2.51 -12.55
N ASN A 53 0.26 3.47 -12.23
CA ASN A 53 1.71 3.28 -12.25
C ASN A 53 2.10 2.14 -11.30
N ASN A 54 2.67 1.07 -11.84
CA ASN A 54 3.07 -0.10 -11.07
C ASN A 54 4.11 0.20 -9.98
N ARG A 55 4.89 1.28 -10.13
CA ARG A 55 5.87 1.73 -9.12
C ARG A 55 5.21 2.38 -7.90
N GLU A 56 4.00 2.91 -8.08
CA GLU A 56 3.24 3.54 -7.00
C GLU A 56 2.29 2.55 -6.32
N VAL A 57 1.99 1.41 -6.93
CA VAL A 57 1.06 0.42 -6.36
C VAL A 57 1.81 -0.66 -5.58
N LEU A 58 1.49 -0.80 -4.30
CA LEU A 58 2.02 -1.83 -3.40
C LEU A 58 0.95 -2.89 -3.13
N VAL A 59 1.30 -4.16 -3.29
CA VAL A 59 0.35 -5.29 -3.12
C VAL A 59 0.81 -6.22 -2.00
N LYS A 60 0.05 -6.29 -0.91
CA LYS A 60 0.22 -7.31 0.13
C LYS A 60 -0.58 -8.54 -0.24
N LYS A 61 0.14 -9.57 -0.67
CA LYS A 61 -0.44 -10.87 -1.00
C LYS A 61 -0.53 -11.69 0.27
N TRP A 62 -1.75 -11.98 0.69
CA TRP A 62 -2.01 -12.86 1.82
C TRP A 62 -2.48 -14.23 1.31
N PRO A 63 -2.06 -15.33 1.93
CA PRO A 63 -2.61 -16.64 1.59
C PRO A 63 -4.10 -16.71 1.95
N SER A 64 -4.83 -17.59 1.27
CA SER A 64 -6.23 -17.90 1.59
C SER A 64 -6.37 -18.23 3.09
N PRO A 65 -7.40 -17.71 3.79
CA PRO A 65 -8.60 -17.05 3.27
C PRO A 65 -8.53 -15.50 3.22
N LEU A 66 -7.37 -14.91 3.47
CA LEU A 66 -7.24 -13.46 3.57
C LEU A 66 -7.19 -12.81 2.18
N LYS A 67 -7.93 -11.70 2.02
CA LYS A 67 -7.93 -10.91 0.78
C LYS A 67 -6.61 -10.16 0.62
N TYR A 68 -6.22 -9.95 -0.63
CA TYR A 68 -5.08 -9.08 -0.95
C TYR A 68 -5.40 -7.65 -0.53
N GLN A 69 -4.37 -6.94 -0.09
CA GLN A 69 -4.48 -5.52 0.24
C GLN A 69 -3.61 -4.73 -0.73
N TYR A 70 -4.15 -3.62 -1.20
CA TYR A 70 -3.54 -2.79 -2.22
C TYR A 70 -3.36 -1.39 -1.65
N TYR A 71 -2.22 -0.78 -1.90
CA TYR A 71 -1.89 0.57 -1.44
C TYR A 71 -1.31 1.36 -2.61
N ARG A 72 -1.47 2.68 -2.59
CA ARG A 72 -0.78 3.59 -3.50
C ARG A 72 0.20 4.44 -2.70
N SER A 73 1.44 4.59 -3.16
CA SER A 73 2.39 5.56 -2.61
C SER A 73 1.98 6.96 -3.03
N LEU A 74 1.89 7.87 -2.06
CA LEU A 74 1.67 9.30 -2.28
C LEU A 74 2.98 10.07 -2.41
N LEU A 75 4.10 9.42 -2.10
CA LEU A 75 5.43 10.00 -2.07
C LEU A 75 6.29 9.25 -3.08
N PRO A 76 6.34 9.69 -4.35
CA PRO A 76 7.08 8.99 -5.40
C PRO A 76 8.58 8.96 -5.12
N ASP A 77 9.11 9.96 -4.41
CA ASP A 77 10.53 10.05 -4.05
C ASP A 77 10.92 9.13 -2.89
N VAL A 78 9.93 8.55 -2.19
CA VAL A 78 10.16 7.68 -1.04
C VAL A 78 9.95 6.23 -1.46
N SER A 79 11.06 5.52 -1.65
CA SER A 79 11.03 4.10 -2.00
C SER A 79 10.57 3.24 -0.82
N ILE A 80 9.59 2.37 -1.04
CA ILE A 80 9.03 1.48 -0.01
C ILE A 80 9.34 0.02 -0.34
N THR A 81 9.85 -0.72 0.65
CA THR A 81 10.11 -2.16 0.57
C THR A 81 9.05 -2.94 1.33
N LEU A 82 8.51 -3.99 0.70
CA LEU A 82 7.59 -4.95 1.31
C LEU A 82 8.34 -6.23 1.72
N CYS A 83 8.32 -6.59 2.99
CA CYS A 83 8.87 -7.87 3.42
C CYS A 83 7.99 -9.04 2.94
N SER A 84 8.55 -9.92 2.12
CA SER A 84 7.87 -11.11 1.57
C SER A 84 7.36 -12.09 2.64
N SER A 85 7.96 -12.10 3.83
CA SER A 85 7.53 -13.00 4.90
C SER A 85 6.39 -12.46 5.76
N CYS A 86 6.36 -11.16 6.04
CA CYS A 86 5.43 -10.60 7.03
C CYS A 86 4.51 -9.51 6.46
N ASN A 87 4.64 -9.21 5.16
CA ASN A 87 3.88 -8.18 4.45
C ASN A 87 3.94 -6.79 5.13
N ARG A 88 5.02 -6.51 5.88
CA ARG A 88 5.27 -5.19 6.48
C ARG A 88 5.99 -4.30 5.48
N LEU A 89 5.57 -3.05 5.41
CA LEU A 89 6.15 -2.00 4.57
C LEU A 89 7.19 -1.22 5.39
N PHE A 90 8.28 -0.84 4.75
CA PHE A 90 9.38 -0.07 5.33
C PHE A 90 9.86 0.97 4.32
N HIS A 91 10.43 2.08 4.78
CA HIS A 91 11.33 2.87 3.92
C HIS A 91 12.48 1.98 3.49
N THR A 92 12.83 2.03 2.21
CA THR A 92 13.82 1.10 1.62
C THR A 92 15.18 1.30 2.24
N ASP A 93 15.64 2.55 2.36
CA ASP A 93 16.94 2.88 2.97
C ASP A 93 17.07 2.35 4.41
N ASP A 94 16.02 2.53 5.23
CA ASP A 94 15.99 2.00 6.60
C ASP A 94 16.01 0.47 6.62
N TYR A 95 15.24 -0.17 5.74
CA TYR A 95 15.17 -1.61 5.64
C TYR A 95 16.54 -2.20 5.24
N GLU A 96 17.16 -1.66 4.21
CA GLU A 96 18.47 -2.07 3.72
C GLU A 96 19.55 -1.89 4.80
N LEU A 97 19.59 -0.73 5.47
CA LEU A 97 20.54 -0.49 6.55
C LEU A 97 20.40 -1.53 7.68
N LEU A 98 19.17 -1.79 8.12
CA LEU A 98 18.91 -2.74 9.21
C LEU A 98 19.17 -4.19 8.80
N VAL A 99 18.89 -4.55 7.54
CA VAL A 99 19.21 -5.85 6.97
C VAL A 99 20.72 -6.03 6.85
N LEU A 100 21.48 -5.03 6.38
CA LEU A 100 22.95 -5.11 6.33
C LEU A 100 23.56 -5.34 7.71
N GLN A 101 22.99 -4.74 8.76
CA GLN A 101 23.48 -4.90 10.14
C GLN A 101 23.12 -6.24 10.77
N ARG A 102 21.95 -6.81 10.46
CA ARG A 102 21.36 -7.94 11.22
C ARG A 102 21.04 -9.17 10.37
N ASN A 103 21.22 -9.08 9.07
CA ASN A 103 20.91 -10.08 8.05
C ASN A 103 19.47 -10.63 8.11
N CYS A 104 18.52 -9.84 8.60
CA CYS A 104 17.13 -10.25 8.74
C CYS A 104 16.16 -9.06 8.73
N CYS A 105 14.89 -9.33 8.44
CA CYS A 105 13.82 -8.34 8.50
C CYS A 105 13.75 -7.72 9.92
N PRO A 106 13.70 -6.38 10.05
CA PRO A 106 13.70 -5.70 11.35
C PRO A 106 12.46 -5.98 12.20
N PHE A 107 11.37 -6.48 11.58
CA PHE A 107 10.14 -6.82 12.29
C PHE A 107 10.03 -8.32 12.61
N CYS A 108 10.05 -9.17 11.58
CA CYS A 108 9.79 -10.60 11.76
C CYS A 108 11.04 -11.45 11.98
N ARG A 109 12.24 -10.86 11.83
CA ARG A 109 13.55 -11.52 11.96
C ARG A 109 13.78 -12.71 11.03
N LYS A 110 12.91 -12.94 10.03
CA LYS A 110 13.24 -13.88 8.96
C LYS A 110 14.44 -13.35 8.17
N PRO A 111 15.34 -14.24 7.71
CA PRO A 111 16.44 -13.86 6.83
C PRO A 111 15.92 -13.04 5.65
N ALA A 112 16.67 -12.03 5.25
CA ALA A 112 16.37 -11.32 4.02
C ALA A 112 16.74 -12.25 2.85
N GLU A 113 15.76 -12.98 2.34
CA GLU A 113 15.94 -13.80 1.14
C GLU A 113 15.96 -12.86 -0.07
N HIS A 114 17.13 -12.79 -0.72
CA HIS A 114 17.42 -11.99 -1.92
C HIS A 114 17.27 -10.47 -1.72
N LEU A 115 18.37 -9.83 -1.33
CA LEU A 115 18.71 -8.51 -1.91
C LEU A 115 19.12 -8.72 -3.37
#